data_AF-A0A915J6U8-F1
#
_entry.id   AF-A0A915J6U8-F1
#
_cell.length_a   1.000
_cell.length_b   1.000
_cell.length_c   1.000
_cell.angle_alpha   90.00
_cell.angle_beta   90.00
_cell.angle_gamma   90.00
#
_symmetry.space_group_name_H-M   'P 1'
#
loop_
_entity.id
_entity.type
_entity.pdbx_description
1 polymer ?
#
loop_
_entity_poly.entity_id
_entity_poly.type
_entity_poly.pdbx_seq_one_letter_code
_entity_poly.pdbx_strand_id
1 'polypeptide(L)'
;MHSKNYPDGTVFELLVEESFSCGYKQAFDEFSKIVVDRYPSIRIEGQNYAPSYARALIAQLLTYSKIALIALYACTMIFFVGNAVETYLISTGAFEIAYNGVPIWSKLDVGRIPSPQELIQIIESHNRLSASAYSDLQQHYH
;
A
#
# COMPACT_ATOMS: atom_id res chain seq x y z
N MET A 1 6.99 -28.97 32.44
CA MET A 1 6.65 -30.37 32.78
C MET A 1 7.71 -30.90 33.74
N HIS A 2 7.44 -30.84 35.04
CA HIS A 2 8.26 -31.46 36.08
C HIS A 2 7.29 -31.94 37.16
N SER A 3 6.79 -33.17 37.02
CA SER A 3 5.90 -33.78 38.01
C SER A 3 6.71 -34.84 38.75
N LYS A 4 6.94 -34.63 40.05
CA LYS A 4 7.48 -35.65 40.96
C LYS A 4 6.30 -36.25 41.73
N ASN A 5 6.13 -37.57 41.60
CA ASN A 5 5.13 -38.35 42.34
C ASN A 5 5.62 -38.61 43.77
N TYR A 6 4.82 -38.21 44.75
CA TYR A 6 4.96 -38.59 46.17
C TYR A 6 3.58 -39.00 46.71
N PRO A 7 3.50 -40.03 47.57
CA PRO A 7 2.24 -40.63 47.98
C PRO A 7 1.56 -39.82 49.09
N ASP A 8 0.24 -39.64 48.95
CA ASP A 8 -0.72 -39.06 49.90
C ASP A 8 -0.42 -37.67 50.49
N GLY A 9 -0.51 -36.64 49.64
CA GLY A 9 -0.56 -35.23 50.06
C GLY A 9 -1.71 -34.48 49.38
N THR A 10 -2.39 -33.61 50.14
CA THR A 10 -3.43 -32.70 49.61
C THR A 10 -2.83 -31.76 48.56
N VAL A 11 -3.32 -31.85 47.33
CA VAL A 11 -2.88 -31.01 46.20
C VAL A 11 -3.73 -29.75 46.15
N PHE A 12 -3.09 -28.58 46.17
CA PHE A 12 -3.74 -27.30 45.92
C PHE A 12 -3.37 -26.82 44.52
N GLU A 13 -4.36 -26.82 43.63
CA GLU A 13 -4.20 -26.34 42.26
C GLU A 13 -4.40 -24.82 42.22
N LEU A 14 -3.33 -24.08 41.92
CA LEU A 14 -3.38 -22.63 41.77
C LEU A 14 -3.45 -22.30 40.28
N LEU A 15 -4.66 -21.95 39.82
CA LEU A 15 -4.88 -21.50 38.45
C LEU A 15 -4.43 -20.04 38.32
N VAL A 16 -3.38 -19.81 37.54
CA VAL A 16 -2.90 -18.45 37.24
C VAL A 16 -3.50 -18.00 35.92
N GLU A 17 -4.43 -17.05 35.95
CA GLU A 17 -4.88 -16.34 34.75
C GLU A 17 -3.77 -15.38 34.34
N GLU A 18 -2.89 -15.80 33.42
CA GLU A 18 -1.85 -14.94 32.87
C GLU A 18 -2.47 -13.81 32.03
N SER A 19 -2.83 -12.72 32.69
CA SER A 19 -3.13 -11.46 32.01
C SER A 19 -1.83 -10.72 31.73
N PHE A 20 -1.08 -11.17 30.72
CA PHE A 20 -0.02 -10.49 29.93
C PHE A 20 0.99 -9.55 30.63
N SER A 21 1.09 -9.56 31.95
CA SER A 21 1.99 -8.70 32.71
C SER A 21 2.95 -9.58 33.50
N CYS A 22 4.25 -9.34 33.30
CA CYS A 22 5.34 -9.98 34.03
C CYS A 22 5.16 -9.93 35.57
N GLY A 23 4.35 -9.00 36.09
CA GLY A 23 4.02 -8.88 37.51
C GLY A 23 3.23 -10.04 38.10
N TYR A 24 2.35 -10.70 37.32
CA TYR A 24 1.54 -11.82 37.85
C TYR A 24 2.39 -13.07 38.10
N LYS A 25 3.40 -13.31 37.26
CA LYS A 25 4.38 -14.36 37.46
C LYS A 25 5.19 -14.15 38.74
N GLN A 26 5.61 -12.90 39.00
CA GLN A 26 6.36 -12.55 40.21
C GLN A 26 5.51 -12.71 41.48
N ALA A 27 4.24 -12.31 41.45
CA ALA A 27 3.32 -12.52 42.56
C ALA A 27 3.10 -14.02 42.84
N PHE A 28 2.92 -14.83 41.79
CA PHE A 28 2.80 -16.29 41.94
C PHE A 28 4.03 -16.92 42.59
N ASP A 29 5.23 -16.54 42.16
CA ASP A 29 6.49 -17.03 42.73
C ASP A 29 6.63 -16.65 44.21
N GLU A 30 6.14 -15.47 44.62
CA GLU A 30 6.16 -15.01 46.01
C GLU A 30 5.17 -15.78 46.89
N PHE A 31 3.92 -15.91 46.46
CA PHE A 31 2.90 -16.67 47.19
C PHE A 31 3.25 -18.16 47.30
N SER A 32 3.81 -18.74 46.24
CA SER A 32 4.23 -20.14 46.23
C SER A 32 5.31 -20.43 47.28
N LYS A 33 6.27 -19.50 47.46
CA LYS A 33 7.30 -19.63 48.49
C LYS A 33 6.74 -19.62 49.90
N ILE A 34 5.82 -18.69 50.20
CA ILE A 34 5.21 -18.54 51.53
C ILE A 34 4.40 -19.79 51.91
N VAL A 35 3.65 -20.34 50.97
CA VAL A 35 2.78 -21.51 51.21
C VAL A 35 3.62 -22.78 51.40
N VAL A 36 4.68 -22.97 50.61
CA VAL A 36 5.60 -24.12 50.78
C VAL A 36 6.36 -24.05 52.10
N ASP A 37 6.77 -22.85 52.53
CA ASP A 37 7.46 -22.64 53.82
C ASP A 37 6.57 -22.98 55.02
N ARG A 38 5.28 -22.61 54.96
CA ARG A 38 4.34 -22.80 56.07
C ARG A 38 3.65 -24.18 56.07
N TYR A 39 3.57 -24.85 54.93
CA TYR A 39 2.96 -26.17 54.78
C TYR A 39 3.84 -27.08 53.91
N PRO A 40 4.89 -27.70 54.49
CA PRO A 40 5.87 -28.48 53.74
C PRO A 40 5.29 -29.77 53.10
N SER A 41 4.06 -30.16 53.45
CA SER A 41 3.33 -31.29 52.87
C SER A 41 2.41 -30.91 51.70
N ILE A 42 2.25 -29.61 51.38
CA ILE A 42 1.38 -29.13 50.30
C ILE A 42 2.16 -28.97 48.99
N ARG A 43 1.61 -29.49 47.90
CA ARG A 43 2.16 -29.36 46.54
C ARG A 43 1.42 -28.24 45.79
N ILE A 44 2.16 -27.24 45.32
CA ILE A 44 1.65 -26.15 44.46
C ILE A 44 2.06 -26.46 43.02
N GLU A 45 1.07 -26.72 42.16
CA GLU A 45 1.28 -26.84 40.72
C GLU A 45 0.71 -25.59 40.03
N GLY A 46 1.58 -24.83 39.36
CA GLY A 46 1.17 -23.72 38.52
C GLY A 46 0.81 -24.23 37.13
N GLN A 47 -0.48 -24.20 36.79
CA GLN A 47 -0.92 -24.42 35.42
C GLN A 47 -1.17 -23.08 34.73
N ASN A 48 -0.76 -22.98 33.46
CA ASN A 48 -1.10 -21.81 32.65
C ASN A 48 -2.58 -21.91 32.23
N TYR A 49 -3.37 -20.89 32.52
CA TYR A 49 -4.75 -20.84 32.03
C TYR A 49 -4.73 -20.81 30.50
N ALA A 50 -5.15 -21.90 29.85
CA ALA A 50 -5.24 -21.95 28.41
C ALA A 50 -6.22 -20.84 27.96
N PRO A 51 -5.79 -19.87 27.13
CA PRO A 51 -6.71 -18.88 26.60
C PRO A 51 -7.84 -19.65 25.91
N SER A 52 -9.08 -19.36 26.31
CA SER A 52 -10.22 -20.08 25.74
C SER A 52 -10.20 -19.96 24.22
N TYR A 53 -10.56 -21.05 23.54
CA TYR A 53 -10.59 -21.11 22.07
C TYR A 53 -11.30 -19.90 21.45
N ALA A 54 -12.35 -19.40 22.09
CA ALA A 54 -13.09 -18.22 21.66
C ALA A 54 -12.23 -16.94 21.62
N ARG A 55 -11.42 -16.66 22.65
CA ARG A 55 -10.55 -15.47 22.69
C ARG A 55 -9.48 -15.54 21.60
N ALA A 56 -8.89 -16.72 21.41
CA ALA A 56 -7.89 -16.94 20.36
C ALA A 56 -8.49 -16.78 18.95
N LEU A 57 -9.69 -17.33 18.73
CA LEU A 57 -10.40 -17.20 17.45
C LEU A 57 -10.73 -15.74 17.14
N ILE A 58 -11.24 -14.97 18.12
CA ILE A 58 -11.53 -13.54 17.94
C ILE A 58 -10.25 -12.78 17.58
N ALA A 59 -9.14 -13.06 18.27
CA ALA A 59 -7.85 -12.42 17.98
C ALA A 59 -7.34 -12.74 16.56
N GLN A 60 -7.49 -13.99 16.12
CA GLN A 60 -7.11 -14.41 14.77
C GLN A 60 -7.97 -13.74 13.71
N LEU A 61 -9.29 -13.69 13.90
CA LEU A 61 -10.21 -13.02 12.96
C LEU A 61 -9.91 -11.52 12.82
N LEU A 62 -9.61 -10.84 13.94
CA LEU A 62 -9.21 -9.44 13.92
C LEU A 62 -7.87 -9.21 13.21
N THR A 63 -6.95 -10.17 13.30
CA THR A 63 -5.65 -10.07 12.62
C THR A 63 -5.81 -10.25 11.12
N TYR A 64 -6.56 -11.28 10.69
CA TYR A 64 -6.82 -11.51 9.28
C TYR A 64 -7.64 -10.40 8.63
N SER A 65 -8.63 -9.85 9.33
CA SER A 65 -9.43 -8.74 8.80
C SER A 65 -8.58 -7.49 8.58
N LYS A 66 -7.67 -7.15 9.51
CA LYS A 66 -6.72 -6.05 9.33
C LYS A 66 -5.83 -6.24 8.10
N ILE A 67 -5.25 -7.43 7.94
CA ILE A 67 -4.38 -7.74 6.79
C ILE A 67 -5.16 -7.65 5.47
N ALA A 68 -6.38 -8.19 5.43
CA ALA A 68 -7.23 -8.15 4.24
C ALA A 68 -7.60 -6.71 3.84
N LEU A 69 -7.94 -5.85 4.83
CA LEU A 69 -8.24 -4.44 4.58
C LEU A 69 -7.02 -3.70 4.02
N ILE A 70 -5.84 -3.89 4.63
CA ILE A 70 -4.59 -3.27 4.16
C ILE A 70 -4.30 -3.69 2.71
N ALA A 71 -4.41 -4.98 2.41
CA ALA A 71 -4.16 -5.50 1.06
C ALA A 71 -5.11 -4.89 0.02
N LEU A 72 -6.40 -4.76 0.35
CA LEU A 72 -7.40 -4.16 -0.54
C LEU A 72 -7.08 -2.67 -0.82
N TYR A 73 -6.77 -1.90 0.22
CA TYR A 73 -6.39 -0.49 0.07
C TYR A 73 -5.09 -0.33 -0.73
N ALA A 74 -4.08 -1.14 -0.44
CA ALA A 74 -2.80 -1.09 -1.15
C ALA A 74 -2.97 -1.42 -2.63
N CYS A 75 -3.71 -2.48 -2.97
CA CYS A 75 -4.00 -2.86 -4.36
C CYS A 75 -4.72 -1.73 -5.12
N THR A 76 -5.72 -1.13 -4.48
CA THR A 76 -6.49 -0.02 -5.06
C THR A 76 -5.60 1.20 -5.27
N MET A 77 -4.77 1.57 -4.28
CA MET A 77 -3.82 2.68 -4.40
C MET A 77 -2.80 2.46 -5.51
N ILE A 78 -2.23 1.26 -5.62
CA ILE A 78 -1.27 0.92 -6.68
C ILE A 78 -1.93 1.06 -8.06
N PHE A 79 -3.16 0.59 -8.22
CA PHE A 79 -3.91 0.76 -9.46
C PHE A 79 -4.09 2.24 -9.81
N PHE A 80 -4.59 3.07 -8.89
CA PHE A 80 -4.81 4.49 -9.17
C PHE A 80 -3.51 5.26 -9.42
N VAL A 81 -2.47 5.01 -8.62
CA VAL A 81 -1.15 5.65 -8.79
C VAL A 81 -0.52 5.22 -10.10
N GLY A 82 -0.60 3.94 -10.46
CA GLY A 82 -0.11 3.43 -11.73
C GLY A 82 -0.77 4.15 -12.92
N ASN A 83 -2.10 4.24 -12.92
CA ASN A 83 -2.84 4.96 -13.97
C ASN A 83 -2.50 6.46 -14.00
N ALA A 84 -2.30 7.09 -12.83
CA ALA A 84 -1.92 8.49 -12.75
C ALA A 84 -0.50 8.73 -13.33
N VAL A 85 0.45 7.86 -13.01
CA VAL A 85 1.82 7.91 -13.55
C VAL A 85 1.80 7.67 -15.07
N GLU A 86 1.05 6.68 -15.55
CA GLU A 86 0.89 6.43 -16.98
C GLU A 86 0.34 7.66 -17.71
N THR A 87 -0.72 8.27 -17.18
CA THR A 87 -1.30 9.49 -17.75
C THR A 87 -0.30 10.65 -17.76
N TYR A 88 0.49 10.79 -16.70
CA TYR A 88 1.54 11.80 -16.63
C TYR A 88 2.64 11.58 -17.67
N LEU A 89 3.06 10.33 -17.88
CA LEU A 89 4.10 9.99 -18.86
C LEU A 89 3.62 10.13 -20.31
N ILE A 90 2.35 9.86 -20.59
CA ILE A 90 1.75 10.04 -21.93
C ILE A 90 1.45 11.51 -22.24
N SER A 91 1.18 12.33 -21.23
CA SER A 91 0.90 13.75 -21.39
C SER A 91 2.19 14.54 -21.67
N THR A 92 2.58 14.61 -22.94
CA THR A 92 3.80 15.32 -23.38
C THR A 92 3.66 16.85 -23.36
N GLY A 93 2.46 17.38 -23.09
CA GLY A 93 2.20 18.83 -23.12
C GLY A 93 2.45 19.47 -24.50
N ALA A 94 2.55 18.66 -25.55
CA ALA A 94 2.76 19.08 -26.92
C ALA A 94 1.54 19.84 -27.44
N PHE A 95 1.79 20.92 -28.18
CA PHE A 95 0.75 21.66 -28.87
C PHE A 95 1.24 21.88 -30.29
N GLU A 96 0.59 21.24 -31.24
CA GLU A 96 0.99 21.19 -32.63
C GLU A 96 -0.15 21.71 -33.51
N ILE A 97 0.20 22.51 -34.51
CA ILE A 97 -0.75 23.00 -35.51
C ILE A 97 -0.28 22.47 -36.86
N ALA A 98 -1.18 21.76 -37.55
CA ALA A 98 -0.97 21.29 -38.91
C ALA A 98 -1.98 21.94 -39.86
N TYR A 99 -1.54 22.20 -41.08
CA TYR A 99 -2.36 22.72 -42.17
C TYR A 99 -2.25 21.78 -43.37
N ASN A 100 -3.39 21.30 -43.87
CA ASN A 100 -3.45 20.28 -44.94
C ASN A 100 -2.59 19.03 -44.67
N GLY A 101 -2.49 18.61 -43.40
CA GLY A 101 -1.69 17.45 -43.00
C GLY A 101 -0.19 17.70 -42.86
N VAL A 102 0.29 18.93 -43.13
CA VAL A 102 1.69 19.33 -42.93
C VAL A 102 1.82 20.09 -41.60
N PRO A 103 2.72 19.69 -40.68
CA PRO A 103 2.93 20.42 -39.43
C PRO A 103 3.57 21.78 -39.72
N ILE A 104 2.91 22.86 -39.27
CA ILE A 104 3.38 24.24 -39.48
C ILE A 104 3.88 24.90 -38.19
N TRP A 105 3.55 24.33 -37.03
CA TRP A 105 4.01 24.79 -35.73
C TRP A 105 4.05 23.65 -34.72
N SER A 106 5.08 23.62 -33.87
CA SER A 106 5.12 22.79 -32.66
C SER A 106 5.61 23.62 -31.48
N LYS A 107 4.87 23.58 -30.37
CA LYS A 107 5.28 24.19 -29.10
C LYS A 107 6.56 23.55 -28.55
N LEU A 108 6.81 22.27 -28.85
CA LEU A 108 8.02 21.58 -28.41
C LEU A 108 9.26 22.12 -29.13
N ASP A 109 9.14 22.48 -30.41
CA ASP A 109 10.25 23.03 -31.20
C ASP A 109 10.51 24.50 -30.90
N VAL A 110 9.44 25.31 -30.82
CA VAL A 110 9.55 26.78 -30.71
C VAL A 110 9.54 27.26 -29.25
N GLY A 111 9.15 26.41 -28.30
CA GLY A 111 9.11 26.72 -26.87
C GLY A 111 7.99 27.69 -26.45
N ARG A 112 7.12 28.11 -27.38
CA ARG A 112 5.96 28.98 -27.09
C ARG A 112 4.79 28.71 -28.03
N ILE A 113 3.62 29.22 -27.64
CA ILE A 113 2.41 29.22 -28.47
C ILE A 113 2.50 30.42 -29.45
N PRO A 114 2.07 30.27 -30.71
CA PRO A 114 2.14 31.37 -31.68
C PRO A 114 1.08 32.43 -31.38
N SER A 115 1.35 33.68 -31.72
CA SER A 115 0.32 34.73 -31.70
C SER A 115 -0.67 34.52 -32.86
N PRO A 116 -1.92 35.00 -32.77
CA PRO A 116 -2.88 34.86 -33.86
C PRO A 116 -2.37 35.42 -35.20
N GLN A 117 -1.67 36.57 -35.15
CA GLN A 117 -1.10 37.22 -36.33
C GLN A 117 0.01 36.38 -36.96
N GLU A 118 0.91 35.83 -36.15
CA GLU A 118 2.00 34.96 -36.59
C GLU A 118 1.48 33.67 -37.24
N LEU A 119 0.44 33.07 -36.66
CA LEU A 119 -0.18 31.87 -37.23
C LEU A 119 -0.78 32.15 -38.61
N ILE A 120 -1.48 33.28 -38.77
CA ILE A 120 -2.05 33.69 -40.06
C ILE A 120 -0.95 33.88 -41.10
N GLN A 121 0.16 34.54 -40.75
CA GLN A 121 1.29 34.75 -41.66
C GLN A 121 1.91 33.43 -42.13
N ILE A 122 2.05 32.44 -41.24
CA ILE A 122 2.60 31.12 -41.58
C ILE A 122 1.67 30.38 -42.53
N ILE A 123 0.35 30.43 -42.30
CA ILE A 123 -0.65 29.80 -43.16
C ILE A 123 -0.66 30.46 -44.55
N GLU A 124 -0.65 31.79 -44.61
CA GLU A 124 -0.58 32.52 -45.87
C GLU A 124 0.69 32.19 -46.66
N SER A 125 1.82 32.02 -45.97
CA SER A 125 3.09 31.63 -46.59
C SER A 125 3.02 30.22 -47.19
N HIS A 126 2.46 29.26 -46.45
CA HIS A 126 2.25 27.90 -46.96
C HIS A 126 1.27 27.87 -48.14
N ASN A 127 0.21 28.66 -48.11
CA ASN A 127 -0.74 28.81 -49.22
C ASN A 127 -0.07 29.38 -50.48
N ARG A 128 0.78 30.40 -50.32
CA ARG A 128 1.53 30.98 -51.45
C ARG A 128 2.50 29.97 -52.07
N LEU A 129 3.26 29.25 -51.24
CA LEU A 129 4.20 28.21 -51.69
C LEU A 129 3.48 27.06 -52.41
N SER A 130 2.30 26.68 -51.91
CA SER A 130 1.46 25.66 -52.53
C SER A 130 0.95 26.14 -53.90
N ALA A 131 0.45 27.38 -53.98
CA ALA A 131 -0.04 27.97 -55.23
C ALA A 131 1.04 28.07 -56.31
N SER A 132 2.27 28.48 -55.95
CA SER A 132 3.39 28.54 -56.89
C SER A 132 3.80 27.16 -57.41
N ALA A 133 3.80 26.14 -56.55
CA ALA A 133 4.14 24.78 -56.96
C ALA A 133 3.12 24.22 -57.99
N TYR A 134 1.83 24.55 -57.82
CA TYR A 134 0.81 24.16 -58.80
C TYR A 134 0.98 24.87 -60.15
N SER A 135 1.37 26.14 -60.18
CA SER A 135 1.60 26.85 -61.44
C SER A 135 2.80 26.30 -62.21
N ASP A 136 3.88 25.94 -61.51
CA ASP A 136 5.09 25.40 -62.14
C ASP A 136 4.81 24.02 -62.79
N LEU A 137 4.00 23.19 -62.13
CA LEU A 137 3.59 21.89 -62.67
C LEU A 137 2.70 22.02 -63.90
N GLN A 138 1.81 23.01 -63.95
CA GLN A 138 0.96 23.26 -65.13
C GLN A 138 1.78 23.74 -66.32
N GLN A 139 2.85 24.49 -66.10
CA GLN A 139 3.73 24.98 -67.16
C GLN A 139 4.68 23.90 -67.70
N HIS A 140 4.89 22.81 -66.96
CA HIS A 140 5.70 21.66 -67.38
C HIS A 140 4.90 20.53 -68.05
N TYR A 141 3.56 20.56 -67.98
CA TYR A 141 2.68 19.56 -68.60
C TYR A 141 2.20 19.97 -70.02
N HIS A 142 2.66 21.12 -70.52
CA HIS A 142 2.45 21.61 -71.89
C HIS A 142 3.78 21.70 -72.62
#